data_AF-A0A7C1JED2-F1
#
_entry.id   AF-A0A7C1JED2-F1
#
_cell.length_a   1.000
_cell.length_b   1.000
_cell.length_c   1.000
_cell.angle_alpha   90.00
_cell.angle_beta   90.00
_cell.angle_gamma   90.00
#
_symmetry.space_group_name_H-M   'P 1'
#
loop_
_entity.id
_entity.type
_entity.pdbx_description
1 polymer ?
#
loop_
_entity_poly.entity_id
_entity_poly.type
_entity_poly.pdbx_seq_one_letter_code
_entity_poly.pdbx_strand_id
1 'polypeptide(L)'
;AYSANDITPSATGPNPSASTIGSDSMSITKSRSVTFFWEGEEIKATQSGNIYSQTLQNQFAQAMRTLVNEIEIDIANTYNSASRAYGTAGTTPFGTNLDELAQIRKILVDNGAPLSDLQLVIDTTAGAKLRTLSQLTKANEAGSTDTLRRGILLDVFGLAIRESAWVKSHTKGTGTGYLTNGAHTAGATTINVDTGTGTIVVGDVVTFGSDPNKYVVVEALSAGTFKIAGPGLLKDVADNTAVTISNSYTANMAFSRNAIHLLTRVPAMPPDGDSADDVTVVTDPVSGLNFQIAIYRQYRRIAFEVGIAWGVKSAKKEHIALLLG
;
A
#
# COMPACT_ATOMS: atom_id res chain seq x y z
N ALA A 1 -10.69 -16.17 18.72
CA ALA A 1 -10.97 -17.21 17.72
C ALA A 1 -12.05 -18.13 18.28
N TYR A 2 -13.02 -18.53 17.46
CA TYR A 2 -13.99 -19.56 17.86
C TYR A 2 -13.28 -20.92 17.77
N SER A 3 -13.19 -21.66 18.88
CA SER A 3 -12.68 -23.03 18.87
C SER A 3 -13.80 -24.00 18.55
N ALA A 4 -13.53 -24.97 17.67
CA ALA A 4 -14.44 -26.08 17.47
C ALA A 4 -14.43 -26.98 18.71
N ASN A 5 -15.61 -27.34 19.21
CA ASN A 5 -15.77 -28.29 20.30
C ASN A 5 -16.59 -29.47 19.78
N ASP A 6 -16.29 -30.67 20.29
CA ASP A 6 -17.07 -31.86 19.98
C ASP A 6 -18.52 -31.71 20.45
N ILE A 7 -19.45 -32.16 19.61
CA ILE A 7 -20.88 -32.14 19.93
C ILE A 7 -21.17 -33.30 20.88
N THR A 8 -21.28 -32.99 22.17
CA THR A 8 -21.64 -33.96 23.21
C THR A 8 -23.10 -33.76 23.65
N PRO A 9 -23.93 -34.81 23.68
CA PRO A 9 -25.30 -34.71 24.18
C PRO A 9 -25.34 -34.27 25.65
N SER A 10 -26.16 -33.28 25.98
CA SER A 10 -26.36 -32.77 27.33
C SER A 10 -27.81 -32.33 27.53
N ALA A 11 -28.28 -32.36 28.78
CA ALA A 11 -29.62 -31.90 29.16
C ALA A 11 -29.81 -30.38 28.99
N THR A 12 -28.71 -29.62 28.93
CA THR A 12 -28.71 -28.16 28.72
C THR A 12 -27.93 -27.80 27.45
N GLY A 13 -28.39 -26.77 26.74
CA GLY A 13 -27.69 -26.28 25.55
C GLY A 13 -26.26 -25.78 25.84
N PRO A 14 -25.40 -25.68 24.82
CA PRO A 14 -24.04 -25.18 24.98
C PRO A 14 -24.04 -23.73 25.46
N ASN A 15 -23.14 -23.39 26.39
CA ASN A 15 -22.94 -22.01 26.86
C ASN A 15 -21.90 -21.32 25.96
N PRO A 16 -22.30 -20.39 25.07
CA PRO A 16 -21.35 -19.72 24.20
C PRO A 16 -20.50 -18.72 24.98
N SER A 17 -19.20 -18.73 24.73
CA SER A 17 -18.30 -17.68 25.20
C SER A 17 -18.64 -16.34 24.54
N ALA A 18 -18.50 -15.24 25.28
CA ALA A 18 -18.65 -13.90 24.70
C ALA A 18 -17.61 -13.66 23.59
N SER A 19 -18.06 -13.12 22.46
CA SER A 19 -17.18 -12.73 21.36
C SER A 19 -16.90 -11.24 21.43
N THR A 20 -15.65 -10.87 21.72
CA THR A 20 -15.21 -9.48 21.64
C THR A 20 -14.82 -9.17 20.19
N ILE A 21 -15.66 -8.41 19.49
CA ILE A 21 -15.34 -7.91 18.15
C ILE A 21 -14.60 -6.58 18.33
N GLY A 22 -13.29 -6.59 18.04
CA GLY A 22 -12.50 -5.35 18.03
C GLY A 22 -12.93 -4.44 16.88
N SER A 23 -13.13 -3.16 17.17
CA SER A 23 -13.33 -2.12 16.16
C SER A 23 -12.01 -1.41 15.90
N ASP A 24 -11.70 -1.15 14.63
CA ASP A 24 -10.56 -0.35 14.24
C ASP A 24 -11.06 0.92 13.52
N SER A 25 -10.56 2.10 13.88
CA SER A 25 -11.07 3.39 13.38
C SER A 25 -10.16 3.97 12.30
N MET A 26 -10.74 4.49 11.23
CA MET A 26 -10.01 5.20 10.17
C MET A 26 -10.45 6.66 10.14
N SER A 27 -9.48 7.57 10.01
CA SER A 27 -9.72 9.02 9.95
C SER A 27 -9.24 9.58 8.62
N ILE A 28 -9.87 10.67 8.20
CA ILE A 28 -9.35 11.51 7.10
C ILE A 28 -8.19 12.31 7.66
N THR A 29 -7.00 12.05 7.14
CA THR A 29 -5.74 12.63 7.64
C THR A 29 -5.31 13.86 6.87
N LYS A 30 -5.73 13.99 5.61
CA LYS A 30 -5.37 15.09 4.74
C LYS A 30 -6.60 15.73 4.11
N SER A 31 -6.58 17.05 4.02
CA SER A 31 -7.46 17.87 3.19
C SER A 31 -6.56 18.78 2.38
N ARG A 32 -6.49 18.58 1.07
CA ARG A 32 -5.57 19.32 0.19
C ARG A 32 -6.33 19.95 -0.95
N SER A 33 -5.80 21.06 -1.44
CA SER A 33 -6.25 21.67 -2.66
C SER A 33 -5.08 22.16 -3.51
N VAL A 34 -5.33 22.25 -4.81
CA VAL A 34 -4.44 22.87 -5.78
C VAL A 34 -5.17 24.11 -6.30
N THR A 35 -4.51 25.27 -6.19
CA THR A 35 -5.06 26.55 -6.60
C THR A 35 -4.27 27.16 -7.74
N PHE A 36 -4.96 27.76 -8.70
CA PHE A 36 -4.35 28.55 -9.76
C PHE A 36 -5.29 29.70 -10.15
N PHE A 37 -4.78 30.72 -10.83
CA PHE A 37 -5.55 31.90 -11.20
C PHE A 37 -5.32 32.29 -12.66
N TRP A 38 -6.24 33.10 -13.18
CA TRP A 38 -6.14 33.75 -14.48
C TRP A 38 -6.47 35.23 -14.36
N GLU A 39 -5.65 36.09 -14.96
CA GLU A 39 -5.89 37.52 -15.04
C GLU A 39 -6.64 37.93 -16.30
N GLY A 40 -7.39 39.04 -16.24
CA GLY A 40 -8.19 39.50 -17.38
C GLY A 40 -7.39 39.78 -18.66
N GLU A 41 -6.16 40.31 -18.53
CA GLU A 41 -5.29 40.56 -19.69
C GLU A 41 -4.74 39.25 -20.30
N GLU A 42 -4.46 38.23 -19.48
CA GLU A 42 -4.02 36.91 -19.95
C GLU A 42 -5.14 36.20 -20.71
N ILE A 43 -6.37 36.28 -20.20
CA ILE A 43 -7.55 35.75 -20.89
C ILE A 43 -7.73 36.44 -22.24
N LYS A 44 -7.63 37.77 -22.27
CA LYS A 44 -7.75 38.56 -23.51
C LYS A 44 -6.64 38.22 -24.52
N ALA A 45 -5.41 38.05 -24.06
CA ALA A 45 -4.27 37.68 -24.89
C ALA A 45 -4.39 36.26 -25.47
N THR A 46 -5.06 35.35 -24.77
CA THR A 46 -5.22 33.93 -25.15
C THR A 46 -6.58 33.63 -25.80
N GLN A 47 -7.40 34.66 -26.03
CA GLN A 47 -8.75 34.53 -26.58
C GLN A 47 -8.75 34.19 -28.08
N SER A 48 -7.68 34.55 -28.81
CA SER A 48 -7.50 34.17 -30.21
C SER A 48 -7.21 32.66 -30.32
N GLY A 49 -8.15 31.89 -30.88
CA GLY A 49 -7.94 30.48 -31.23
C GLY A 49 -8.31 29.44 -30.17
N ASN A 50 -9.18 29.77 -29.20
CA ASN A 50 -9.64 28.84 -28.14
C ASN A 50 -8.50 28.27 -27.26
N ILE A 51 -7.36 28.96 -27.20
CA ILE A 51 -6.19 28.55 -26.41
C ILE A 51 -6.51 28.60 -24.92
N TYR A 52 -7.24 29.63 -24.48
CA TYR A 52 -7.68 29.78 -23.10
C TYR A 52 -8.40 28.53 -22.56
N SER A 53 -9.44 28.06 -23.24
CA SER A 53 -10.25 26.92 -22.77
C SER A 53 -9.45 25.62 -22.73
N GLN A 54 -8.56 25.39 -23.70
CA GLN A 54 -7.69 24.20 -23.73
C GLN A 54 -6.65 24.24 -22.62
N THR A 55 -6.00 25.39 -22.39
CA THR A 55 -5.03 25.53 -21.31
C THR A 55 -5.69 25.39 -19.95
N LEU A 56 -6.89 25.96 -19.76
CA LEU A 56 -7.66 25.83 -18.53
C LEU A 56 -8.02 24.36 -18.27
N GLN A 57 -8.50 23.63 -19.28
CA GLN A 57 -8.78 22.18 -19.15
C GLN A 57 -7.52 21.39 -18.76
N ASN A 58 -6.38 21.69 -19.38
CA ASN A 58 -5.11 21.05 -19.05
C ASN A 58 -4.63 21.37 -17.63
N GLN A 59 -4.85 22.59 -17.15
CA GLN A 59 -4.54 22.97 -15.76
C GLN A 59 -5.41 22.22 -14.76
N PHE A 60 -6.72 22.09 -15.01
CA PHE A 60 -7.59 21.26 -14.17
C PHE A 60 -7.16 19.80 -14.17
N ALA A 61 -6.86 19.22 -15.34
CA ALA A 61 -6.37 17.86 -15.44
C ALA A 61 -5.05 17.67 -14.70
N GLN A 62 -4.12 18.63 -14.79
CA GLN A 62 -2.86 18.59 -14.06
C GLN A 62 -3.05 18.73 -12.56
N ALA A 63 -3.94 19.61 -12.10
CA ALA A 63 -4.28 19.79 -10.69
C ALA A 63 -4.86 18.50 -10.10
N MET A 64 -5.80 17.85 -10.80
CA MET A 64 -6.34 16.55 -10.40
C MET A 64 -5.22 15.48 -10.35
N ARG A 65 -4.34 15.41 -11.35
CA ARG A 65 -3.21 14.46 -11.35
C ARG A 65 -2.27 14.67 -10.16
N THR A 66 -1.96 15.91 -9.80
CA THR A 66 -1.10 16.20 -8.64
C THR A 66 -1.72 15.65 -7.35
N LEU A 67 -3.04 15.84 -7.16
CA LEU A 67 -3.75 15.29 -6.00
C LEU A 67 -3.81 13.77 -6.01
N VAL A 68 -4.09 13.15 -7.16
CA VAL A 68 -4.09 11.68 -7.32
C VAL A 68 -2.72 11.09 -7.03
N ASN A 69 -1.64 11.71 -7.51
CA ASN A 69 -0.28 11.27 -7.23
C ASN A 69 0.05 11.34 -5.73
N GLU A 70 -0.40 12.38 -5.02
CA GLU A 70 -0.22 12.46 -3.57
C GLU A 70 -1.00 11.35 -2.84
N ILE A 71 -2.23 11.06 -3.27
CA ILE A 71 -3.03 9.94 -2.76
C ILE A 71 -2.30 8.60 -2.99
N GLU A 72 -1.78 8.38 -4.19
CA GLU A 72 -1.04 7.16 -4.54
C GLU A 72 0.22 7.01 -3.67
N ILE A 73 0.95 8.10 -3.42
CA ILE A 73 2.10 8.12 -2.51
C ILE A 73 1.70 7.69 -1.09
N ASP A 74 0.56 8.17 -0.58
CA ASP A 74 0.08 7.79 0.75
C ASP A 74 -0.39 6.34 0.81
N ILE A 75 -0.98 5.82 -0.28
CA ILE A 75 -1.29 4.40 -0.42
C ILE A 75 -0.02 3.57 -0.44
N ALA A 76 0.97 3.95 -1.23
CA ALA A 76 2.23 3.24 -1.32
C ALA A 76 2.97 3.22 0.03
N ASN A 77 2.83 4.25 0.87
CA ASN A 77 3.41 4.28 2.22
C ASN A 77 2.88 3.19 3.16
N THR A 78 1.76 2.54 2.84
CA THR A 78 1.20 1.44 3.65
C THR A 78 2.05 0.15 3.61
N TYR A 79 3.08 0.08 2.77
CA TYR A 79 3.98 -1.08 2.67
C TYR A 79 4.57 -1.50 4.03
N ASN A 80 4.83 -0.54 4.92
CA ASN A 80 5.42 -0.76 6.23
C ASN A 80 4.53 -1.55 7.20
N SER A 81 3.26 -1.75 6.85
CA SER A 81 2.28 -2.49 7.64
C SER A 81 2.05 -3.92 7.14
N ALA A 82 2.77 -4.33 6.09
CA ALA A 82 2.65 -5.66 5.52
C ALA A 82 3.02 -6.74 6.55
N SER A 83 2.39 -7.91 6.42
CA SER A 83 2.61 -9.06 7.31
C SER A 83 4.03 -9.61 7.19
N ARG A 84 4.41 -9.96 5.96
CA ARG A 84 5.59 -10.75 5.64
C ARG A 84 6.19 -10.29 4.33
N ALA A 85 7.44 -10.69 4.10
CA ALA A 85 8.15 -10.39 2.86
C ALA A 85 8.70 -11.65 2.19
N TYR A 86 8.93 -11.59 0.88
CA TYR A 86 9.65 -12.59 0.09
C TYR A 86 10.57 -11.90 -0.93
N GLY A 87 11.60 -12.60 -1.44
CA GLY A 87 12.59 -12.04 -2.37
C GLY A 87 13.85 -11.53 -1.67
N THR A 88 14.83 -11.06 -2.43
CA THR A 88 16.14 -10.64 -1.91
C THR A 88 16.25 -9.11 -1.97
N ALA A 89 16.43 -8.47 -0.82
CA ALA A 89 16.53 -7.01 -0.73
C ALA A 89 17.66 -6.46 -1.61
N GLY A 90 17.34 -5.46 -2.44
CA GLY A 90 18.28 -4.83 -3.37
C GLY A 90 18.51 -5.62 -4.66
N THR A 91 17.76 -6.70 -4.89
CA THR A 91 17.78 -7.46 -6.14
C THR A 91 16.42 -7.35 -6.82
N THR A 92 16.37 -6.73 -8.00
CA THR A 92 15.11 -6.58 -8.74
C THR A 92 14.47 -7.95 -9.03
N PRO A 93 13.18 -8.16 -8.68
CA PRO A 93 12.45 -9.41 -8.87
C PRO A 93 12.38 -9.87 -10.32
N PHE A 94 11.97 -11.12 -10.53
CA PHE A 94 11.75 -11.75 -11.84
C PHE A 94 13.02 -11.89 -12.68
N GLY A 95 14.15 -12.21 -12.03
CA GLY A 95 15.43 -12.36 -12.72
C GLY A 95 15.43 -13.47 -13.77
N THR A 96 14.86 -14.64 -13.46
CA THR A 96 14.89 -15.81 -14.35
C THR A 96 13.55 -16.54 -14.45
N ASN A 97 12.67 -16.43 -13.45
CA ASN A 97 11.43 -17.18 -13.38
C ASN A 97 10.32 -16.40 -12.62
N LEU A 98 9.18 -17.06 -12.44
CA LEU A 98 7.99 -16.53 -11.77
C LEU A 98 7.79 -17.13 -10.36
N ASP A 99 8.81 -17.79 -9.79
CA ASP A 99 8.69 -18.49 -8.50
C ASP A 99 8.33 -17.53 -7.36
N GLU A 100 8.84 -16.29 -7.44
CA GLU A 100 8.57 -15.23 -6.48
C GLU A 100 7.07 -14.89 -6.39
N LEU A 101 6.34 -14.94 -7.50
CA LEU A 101 4.87 -14.74 -7.50
C LEU A 101 4.16 -15.87 -6.75
N ALA A 102 4.58 -17.11 -6.97
CA ALA A 102 3.99 -18.28 -6.32
C ALA A 102 4.21 -18.24 -4.80
N GLN A 103 5.39 -17.80 -4.36
CA GLN A 103 5.71 -17.69 -2.93
C GLN A 103 4.98 -16.52 -2.25
N ILE A 104 4.83 -15.39 -2.94
CA ILE A 104 4.01 -14.28 -2.44
C ILE A 104 2.54 -14.69 -2.30
N ARG A 105 1.98 -15.40 -3.29
CA ARG A 105 0.63 -15.94 -3.19
C ARG A 105 0.51 -16.92 -2.03
N LYS A 106 1.50 -17.81 -1.84
CA LYS A 106 1.54 -18.73 -0.71
C LYS A 106 1.46 -18.00 0.63
N ILE A 107 2.19 -16.90 0.80
CA ILE A 107 2.13 -16.08 2.02
C ILE A 107 0.69 -15.57 2.27
N LEU A 108 0.03 -15.04 1.26
CA LEU A 108 -1.34 -14.53 1.39
C LEU A 108 -2.34 -15.66 1.71
N VAL A 109 -2.18 -16.83 1.08
CA VAL A 109 -3.02 -18.03 1.33
C VAL A 109 -2.81 -18.54 2.76
N ASP A 110 -1.56 -18.70 3.19
CA ASP A 110 -1.19 -19.17 4.54
C ASP A 110 -1.73 -18.23 5.63
N ASN A 111 -1.78 -16.93 5.34
CA ASN A 111 -2.35 -15.91 6.23
C ASN A 111 -3.89 -15.87 6.20
N GLY A 112 -4.55 -16.66 5.35
CA GLY A 112 -6.01 -16.73 5.24
C GLY A 112 -6.65 -15.60 4.43
N ALA A 113 -5.90 -14.93 3.54
CA ALA A 113 -6.46 -13.88 2.70
C ALA A 113 -7.53 -14.41 1.74
N PRO A 114 -8.60 -13.64 1.46
CA PRO A 114 -9.55 -13.98 0.40
C PRO A 114 -8.84 -14.15 -0.94
N LEU A 115 -9.06 -15.29 -1.60
CA LEU A 115 -8.38 -15.63 -2.85
C LEU A 115 -8.97 -14.92 -4.08
N SER A 116 -10.11 -14.25 -3.91
CA SER A 116 -10.71 -13.40 -4.93
C SER A 116 -9.99 -12.04 -4.98
N ASP A 117 -9.70 -11.56 -6.19
CA ASP A 117 -9.16 -10.21 -6.44
C ASP A 117 -7.87 -9.90 -5.68
N LEU A 118 -6.89 -10.82 -5.73
CA LEU A 118 -5.53 -10.52 -5.28
C LEU A 118 -4.84 -9.61 -6.29
N GLN A 119 -4.20 -8.55 -5.80
CA GLN A 119 -3.47 -7.58 -6.59
C GLN A 119 -1.99 -7.64 -6.22
N LEU A 120 -1.11 -7.43 -7.20
CA LEU A 120 0.31 -7.22 -6.99
C LEU A 120 0.73 -5.94 -7.70
N VAL A 121 1.20 -4.96 -6.96
CA VAL A 121 1.72 -3.69 -7.49
C VAL A 121 3.24 -3.71 -7.42
N ILE A 122 3.88 -3.59 -8.58
CA ILE A 122 5.34 -3.62 -8.75
C ILE A 122 5.89 -2.31 -9.31
N ASP A 123 7.17 -2.06 -9.06
CA ASP A 123 7.91 -0.95 -9.64
C ASP A 123 8.16 -1.16 -11.14
N THR A 124 8.57 -0.10 -11.82
CA THR A 124 8.79 -0.13 -13.27
C THR A 124 9.99 -0.99 -13.67
N THR A 125 10.97 -1.15 -12.77
CA THR A 125 12.14 -2.02 -12.99
C THR A 125 11.75 -3.49 -12.97
N ALA A 126 10.96 -3.93 -11.98
CA ALA A 126 10.42 -5.29 -11.94
C ALA A 126 9.45 -5.52 -13.11
N GLY A 127 8.63 -4.53 -13.48
CA GLY A 127 7.76 -4.60 -14.65
C GLY A 127 8.53 -4.83 -15.95
N ALA A 128 9.65 -4.14 -16.14
CA ALA A 128 10.54 -4.37 -17.28
C ALA A 128 11.10 -5.80 -17.30
N LYS A 129 11.61 -6.31 -16.17
CA LYS A 129 12.09 -7.69 -16.07
C LYS A 129 11.00 -8.72 -16.34
N LEU A 130 9.81 -8.52 -15.78
CA LEU A 130 8.64 -9.39 -15.98
C LEU A 130 8.29 -9.50 -17.48
N ARG A 131 8.34 -8.39 -18.23
CA ARG A 131 8.14 -8.37 -19.68
C ARG A 131 9.23 -9.09 -20.48
N THR A 132 10.46 -9.19 -19.96
CA THR A 132 11.55 -9.93 -20.64
C THR A 132 11.45 -11.45 -20.50
N LEU A 133 10.59 -11.96 -19.62
CA LEU A 133 10.45 -13.40 -19.43
C LEU A 133 9.88 -14.07 -20.69
N SER A 134 10.67 -14.97 -21.25
CA SER A 134 10.34 -15.68 -22.49
C SER A 134 9.03 -16.49 -22.39
N GLN A 135 8.67 -16.93 -21.18
CA GLN A 135 7.44 -17.69 -20.90
C GLN A 135 6.16 -16.84 -21.09
N LEU A 136 6.24 -15.52 -20.87
CA LEU A 136 5.10 -14.60 -21.02
C LEU A 136 5.03 -13.94 -22.40
N THR A 137 6.10 -14.04 -23.19
CA THR A 137 6.21 -13.40 -24.52
C THR A 137 6.04 -14.37 -25.68
N LYS A 138 6.14 -15.68 -25.44
CA LYS A 138 5.79 -16.71 -26.43
C LYS A 138 4.28 -16.93 -26.46
N ALA A 139 3.65 -16.65 -27.59
CA ALA A 139 2.21 -16.81 -27.78
C ALA A 139 1.69 -18.22 -27.44
N ASN A 140 2.50 -19.26 -27.66
CA ASN A 140 2.16 -20.64 -27.34
C ASN A 140 2.08 -20.92 -25.83
N GLU A 141 2.85 -20.20 -25.01
CA GLU A 141 2.92 -20.39 -23.56
C GLU A 141 2.02 -19.39 -22.81
N ALA A 142 1.88 -18.17 -23.34
CA ALA A 142 1.05 -17.11 -22.74
C ALA A 142 -0.43 -17.16 -23.17
N GLY A 143 -0.78 -17.92 -24.22
CA GLY A 143 -2.15 -18.02 -24.74
C GLY A 143 -2.69 -16.73 -25.39
N SER A 144 -1.91 -15.65 -25.45
CA SER A 144 -2.21 -14.38 -26.11
C SER A 144 -0.93 -13.68 -26.59
N THR A 145 -1.07 -12.77 -27.57
CA THR A 145 0.03 -11.91 -28.06
C THR A 145 0.08 -10.54 -27.37
N ASP A 146 -0.81 -10.28 -26.40
CA ASP A 146 -1.02 -8.97 -25.81
C ASP A 146 0.14 -8.47 -24.96
N THR A 147 0.79 -9.34 -24.20
CA THR A 147 2.00 -8.98 -23.44
C THR A 147 3.12 -8.54 -24.38
N LEU A 148 3.27 -9.24 -25.52
CA LEU A 148 4.30 -8.95 -26.51
C LEU A 148 4.00 -7.67 -27.30
N ARG A 149 2.74 -7.42 -27.67
CA ARG A 149 2.36 -6.31 -28.56
C ARG A 149 1.92 -5.04 -27.83
N ARG A 150 1.22 -5.17 -26.70
CA ARG A 150 0.64 -4.06 -25.93
C ARG A 150 1.37 -3.80 -24.61
N GLY A 151 2.30 -4.68 -24.21
CA GLY A 151 3.04 -4.55 -22.96
C GLY A 151 2.18 -4.71 -21.70
N ILE A 152 0.96 -5.22 -21.85
CA ILE A 152 0.00 -5.40 -20.75
C ILE A 152 0.51 -6.52 -19.84
N LEU A 153 0.54 -6.25 -18.53
CA LEU A 153 0.84 -7.27 -17.53
C LEU A 153 -0.39 -8.16 -17.35
N LEU A 154 -0.23 -9.43 -17.70
CA LEU A 154 -1.27 -10.45 -17.51
C LEU A 154 -1.42 -10.79 -16.02
N ASP A 155 -2.60 -11.28 -15.66
CA ASP A 155 -2.84 -11.83 -14.35
C ASP A 155 -2.17 -13.21 -14.26
N VAL A 156 -1.22 -13.38 -13.34
CA VAL A 156 -0.41 -14.60 -13.21
C VAL A 156 -0.67 -15.22 -11.84
N PHE A 157 -0.91 -16.54 -11.81
CA PHE A 157 -1.28 -17.28 -10.59
C PHE A 157 -2.47 -16.66 -9.82
N GLY A 158 -3.40 -15.99 -10.50
CA GLY A 158 -4.55 -15.33 -9.85
C GLY A 158 -4.20 -14.02 -9.13
N LEU A 159 -2.99 -13.49 -9.33
CA LEU A 159 -2.60 -12.13 -8.94
C LEU A 159 -2.76 -11.22 -10.16
N ALA A 160 -3.56 -10.17 -10.01
CA ALA A 160 -3.61 -9.10 -10.98
C ALA A 160 -2.40 -8.19 -10.81
N ILE A 161 -1.47 -8.23 -11.78
CA ILE A 161 -0.22 -7.50 -11.71
C ILE A 161 -0.42 -6.09 -12.29
N ARG A 162 -0.02 -5.08 -11.55
CA ARG A 162 -0.08 -3.67 -11.93
C ARG A 162 1.28 -3.02 -11.67
N GLU A 163 1.60 -2.02 -12.47
CA GLU A 163 2.85 -1.27 -12.38
C GLU A 163 2.56 0.12 -11.84
N SER A 164 3.40 0.60 -10.92
CA SER A 164 3.35 1.98 -10.42
C SER A 164 4.76 2.57 -10.34
N ALA A 165 4.88 3.84 -10.73
CA ALA A 165 6.13 4.60 -10.57
C ALA A 165 6.35 5.10 -9.14
N TRP A 166 5.34 4.99 -8.26
CA TRP A 166 5.37 5.52 -6.89
C TRP A 166 5.55 4.44 -5.82
N VAL A 167 5.91 3.21 -6.22
CA VAL A 167 6.35 2.16 -5.30
C VAL A 167 7.51 2.68 -4.45
N LYS A 168 7.42 2.48 -3.13
CA LYS A 168 8.36 3.08 -2.17
C LYS A 168 9.64 2.28 -2.07
N SER A 169 10.77 2.98 -1.93
CA SER A 169 12.02 2.39 -1.50
C SER A 169 12.16 2.53 0.01
N HIS A 170 12.45 1.43 0.69
CA HIS A 170 12.71 1.38 2.12
C HIS A 170 14.22 1.46 2.38
N THR A 171 14.62 2.36 3.29
CA THR A 171 16.01 2.42 3.78
C THR A 171 16.09 1.70 5.11
N LYS A 172 16.96 0.68 5.17
CA LYS A 172 17.10 -0.15 6.36
C LYS A 172 17.56 0.65 7.59
N GLY A 173 17.21 0.16 8.77
CA GLY A 173 17.80 0.56 10.03
C GLY A 173 19.30 0.25 10.13
N THR A 174 19.96 0.88 11.09
CA THR A 174 21.40 0.68 11.37
C THR A 174 21.69 -0.45 12.35
N GLY A 175 20.66 -1.21 12.74
CA GLY A 175 20.73 -2.22 13.79
C GLY A 175 21.68 -3.38 13.46
N THR A 176 22.51 -3.75 14.43
CA THR A 176 23.44 -4.88 14.30
C THR A 176 23.69 -5.55 15.64
N GLY A 177 23.92 -6.86 15.62
CA GLY A 177 24.27 -7.64 16.81
C GLY A 177 23.14 -7.83 17.82
N TYR A 178 21.87 -7.63 17.41
CA TYR A 178 20.72 -7.89 18.27
C TYR A 178 20.49 -9.40 18.42
N LEU A 179 20.27 -9.83 19.66
CA LEU A 179 19.81 -11.17 20.00
C LEU A 179 18.41 -11.06 20.62
N THR A 180 17.58 -12.10 20.47
CA THR A 180 16.30 -12.15 21.16
C THR A 180 16.51 -12.36 22.65
N ASN A 181 15.82 -11.56 23.47
CA ASN A 181 15.87 -11.63 24.93
C ASN A 181 14.65 -12.41 25.45
N GLY A 182 14.88 -13.69 25.72
CA GLY A 182 13.86 -14.67 26.05
C GLY A 182 13.34 -15.45 24.84
N ALA A 183 12.63 -16.54 25.13
CA ALA A 183 11.98 -17.35 24.11
C ALA A 183 10.64 -16.71 23.70
N HIS A 184 10.36 -16.70 22.39
CA HIS A 184 9.11 -16.22 21.81
C HIS A 184 8.39 -17.37 21.11
N THR A 185 7.10 -17.54 21.38
CA THR A 185 6.28 -18.58 20.74
C THR A 185 5.75 -18.13 19.38
N ALA A 186 5.36 -19.09 18.54
CA ALA A 186 4.60 -18.80 17.34
C ALA A 186 3.37 -17.92 17.65
N GLY A 187 3.08 -16.97 16.77
CA GLY A 187 2.05 -15.94 16.93
C GLY A 187 2.49 -14.71 17.73
N ALA A 188 3.68 -14.70 18.35
CA ALA A 188 4.18 -13.51 19.03
C ALA A 188 4.43 -12.38 18.03
N THR A 189 3.94 -11.18 18.36
CA THR A 189 4.16 -9.94 17.57
C THR A 189 5.11 -8.97 18.26
N THR A 190 5.30 -9.13 19.57
CA THR A 190 6.20 -8.30 20.37
C THR A 190 7.49 -9.09 20.60
N ILE A 191 8.60 -8.54 20.12
CA ILE A 191 9.91 -9.19 20.16
C ILE A 191 10.82 -8.37 21.06
N ASN A 192 11.37 -9.02 22.07
CA ASN A 192 12.33 -8.42 22.98
C ASN A 192 13.73 -8.75 22.48
N VAL A 193 14.62 -7.76 22.50
CA VAL A 193 16.01 -7.90 22.05
C VAL A 193 16.98 -7.20 22.99
N ASP A 194 18.20 -7.70 23.01
CA ASP A 194 19.33 -7.12 23.73
C ASP A 194 20.62 -7.18 22.88
N THR A 195 21.76 -6.88 23.52
CA THR A 195 23.16 -6.89 23.02
C THR A 195 23.51 -6.02 21.81
N GLY A 196 22.55 -5.65 20.98
CA GLY A 196 22.78 -4.94 19.73
C GLY A 196 22.92 -3.43 19.87
N THR A 197 23.33 -2.81 18.77
CA THR A 197 23.48 -1.36 18.64
C THR A 197 22.78 -0.87 17.38
N GLY A 198 22.48 0.43 17.30
CA GLY A 198 21.83 1.03 16.14
C GLY A 198 20.30 1.06 16.27
N THR A 199 19.62 1.02 15.13
CA THR A 199 18.17 1.22 15.04
C THR A 199 17.50 0.10 14.25
N ILE A 200 16.32 -0.32 14.72
CA ILE A 200 15.36 -1.08 13.91
C ILE A 200 14.18 -0.14 13.69
N VAL A 201 13.87 0.17 12.44
CA VAL A 201 12.87 1.17 12.05
C VAL A 201 11.63 0.50 11.47
N VAL A 202 10.51 1.24 11.44
CA VAL A 202 9.26 0.75 10.86
C VAL A 202 9.46 0.50 9.35
N GLY A 203 9.05 -0.68 8.89
CA GLY A 203 9.28 -1.17 7.54
C GLY A 203 10.53 -2.04 7.38
N ASP A 204 11.39 -2.16 8.40
CA ASP A 204 12.51 -3.10 8.34
C ASP A 204 11.99 -4.54 8.17
N VAL A 205 12.73 -5.34 7.41
CA VAL A 205 12.43 -6.77 7.25
C VAL A 205 13.44 -7.58 8.04
N VAL A 206 12.96 -8.31 9.04
CA VAL A 206 13.79 -9.09 9.96
C VAL A 206 13.64 -10.59 9.77
N THR A 207 14.72 -11.32 10.03
CA THR A 207 14.76 -12.79 10.13
C THR A 207 15.40 -13.20 11.46
N PHE A 208 15.05 -14.39 11.94
CA PHE A 208 15.52 -14.91 13.23
C PHE A 208 16.34 -16.18 13.01
N GLY A 209 17.63 -16.12 13.32
CA GLY A 209 18.54 -17.27 13.20
C GLY A 209 18.51 -17.91 11.82
N SER A 210 18.16 -19.19 11.75
CA SER A 210 18.04 -19.98 10.52
C SER A 210 16.63 -20.03 9.93
N ASP A 211 15.65 -19.31 10.50
CA ASP A 211 14.30 -19.26 9.94
C ASP A 211 14.29 -18.47 8.61
N PRO A 212 13.92 -19.08 7.46
CA PRO A 212 13.84 -18.37 6.19
C PRO A 212 12.66 -17.37 6.12
N ASN A 213 11.75 -17.40 7.09
CA ASN A 213 10.60 -16.49 7.11
C ASN A 213 11.05 -15.05 7.42
N LYS A 214 10.58 -14.12 6.59
CA LYS A 214 10.83 -12.69 6.72
C LYS A 214 9.60 -11.98 7.28
N TYR A 215 9.81 -11.18 8.31
CA TYR A 215 8.75 -10.46 9.03
C TYR A 215 8.99 -8.96 8.92
N VAL A 216 7.92 -8.17 8.74
CA VAL A 216 8.02 -6.71 8.62
C VAL A 216 7.80 -6.07 9.99
N VAL A 217 8.65 -5.12 10.33
CA VAL A 217 8.58 -4.35 11.58
C VAL A 217 7.53 -3.25 11.47
N VAL A 218 6.56 -3.24 12.38
CA VAL A 218 5.45 -2.26 12.42
C VAL A 218 5.60 -1.24 13.54
N GLU A 219 6.41 -1.54 14.57
CA GLU A 219 6.81 -0.58 15.59
C GLU A 219 8.33 -0.66 15.76
N ALA A 220 9.00 0.49 15.66
CA ALA A 220 10.44 0.62 15.76
C ALA A 220 10.96 0.15 17.13
N LEU A 221 12.23 -0.25 17.17
CA LEU A 221 12.89 -0.65 18.41
C LEU A 221 12.96 0.53 19.38
N SER A 222 12.39 0.33 20.56
CA SER A 222 12.45 1.27 21.68
C SER A 222 12.56 0.49 22.98
N ALA A 223 13.49 0.89 23.86
CA ALA A 223 13.71 0.27 25.17
C ALA A 223 13.88 -1.27 25.14
N GLY A 224 14.51 -1.81 24.10
CA GLY A 224 14.77 -3.25 23.95
C GLY A 224 13.60 -4.07 23.37
N THR A 225 12.54 -3.42 22.89
CA THR A 225 11.40 -4.10 22.27
C THR A 225 11.01 -3.47 20.95
N PHE A 226 10.64 -4.29 19.97
CA PHE A 226 10.01 -3.87 18.72
C PHE A 226 8.82 -4.77 18.40
N LYS A 227 7.97 -4.37 17.44
CA LYS A 227 6.86 -5.21 16.99
C LYS A 227 6.92 -5.55 15.52
N ILE A 228 6.54 -6.79 15.20
CA ILE A 228 6.29 -7.27 13.85
C ILE A 228 4.79 -7.31 13.53
N ALA A 229 4.46 -7.27 12.24
CA ALA A 229 3.08 -7.34 11.77
C ALA A 229 2.40 -8.68 12.12
N GLY A 230 1.07 -8.64 12.25
CA GLY A 230 0.24 -9.84 12.36
C GLY A 230 0.38 -10.72 11.10
N PRO A 231 0.28 -12.06 11.22
CA PRO A 231 -0.12 -12.84 12.38
C PRO A 231 1.02 -13.15 13.38
N GLY A 232 2.19 -12.51 13.25
CA GLY A 232 3.35 -12.73 14.13
C GLY A 232 4.26 -13.86 13.66
N LEU A 233 5.08 -14.39 14.57
CA LEU A 233 6.03 -15.46 14.27
C LEU A 233 5.35 -16.75 13.77
N LEU A 234 5.92 -17.43 12.78
CA LEU A 234 5.41 -18.72 12.30
C LEU A 234 5.97 -19.92 13.06
N LYS A 235 7.06 -19.71 13.79
CA LYS A 235 7.77 -20.73 14.56
C LYS A 235 8.23 -20.13 15.87
N ASP A 236 8.43 -20.99 16.85
CA ASP A 236 9.06 -20.59 18.11
C ASP A 236 10.50 -20.13 17.84
N VAL A 237 10.89 -19.06 18.49
CA VAL A 237 12.25 -18.49 18.47
C VAL A 237 12.83 -18.63 19.85
N ALA A 238 13.96 -19.33 19.95
CA ALA A 238 14.65 -19.57 21.21
C ALA A 238 15.32 -18.27 21.72
N ASP A 239 15.63 -18.25 23.01
CA ASP A 239 16.46 -17.21 23.61
C ASP A 239 17.85 -17.13 22.92
N ASN A 240 18.43 -15.93 22.90
CA ASN A 240 19.71 -15.62 22.23
C ASN A 240 19.75 -15.93 20.72
N THR A 241 18.60 -15.93 20.03
CA THR A 241 18.55 -16.09 18.58
C THR A 241 18.93 -14.77 17.90
N ALA A 242 19.85 -14.82 16.93
CA ALA A 242 20.27 -13.63 16.20
C ALA A 242 19.13 -13.01 15.37
N VAL A 243 18.92 -11.70 15.55
CA VAL A 243 18.01 -10.90 14.73
C VAL A 243 18.78 -10.25 13.60
N THR A 244 18.43 -10.59 12.36
CA THR A 244 19.08 -10.05 11.17
C THR A 244 18.13 -9.12 10.43
N ILE A 245 18.58 -7.90 10.16
CA ILE A 245 17.85 -6.92 9.34
C ILE A 245 18.28 -7.09 7.88
N SER A 246 17.30 -7.20 6.99
CA SER A 246 17.53 -7.27 5.54
C SER A 246 18.07 -5.94 5.00
N ASN A 247 18.64 -5.95 3.79
CA ASN A 247 19.14 -4.72 3.18
C ASN A 247 18.00 -3.74 2.82
N SER A 248 18.35 -2.50 2.44
CA SER A 248 17.38 -1.58 1.80
C SER A 248 16.78 -2.23 0.54
N TYR A 249 15.50 -1.94 0.26
CA TYR A 249 14.74 -2.65 -0.78
C TYR A 249 13.68 -1.76 -1.43
N THR A 250 13.21 -2.17 -2.61
CA THR A 250 11.99 -1.62 -3.23
C THR A 250 10.77 -2.43 -2.78
N ALA A 251 9.77 -1.75 -2.20
CA ALA A 251 8.65 -2.36 -1.51
C ALA A 251 7.48 -2.66 -2.47
N ASN A 252 7.63 -3.66 -3.34
CA ASN A 252 6.50 -4.12 -4.15
C ASN A 252 5.47 -4.80 -3.25
N MET A 253 4.17 -4.54 -3.48
CA MET A 253 3.11 -4.95 -2.54
C MET A 253 2.11 -5.89 -3.19
N ALA A 254 1.87 -7.03 -2.56
CA ALA A 254 0.75 -7.91 -2.88
C ALA A 254 -0.31 -7.86 -1.80
N PHE A 255 -1.58 -7.73 -2.17
CA PHE A 255 -2.66 -7.59 -1.22
C PHE A 255 -4.01 -8.04 -1.79
N SER A 256 -4.94 -8.39 -0.90
CA SER A 256 -6.36 -8.55 -1.25
C SER A 256 -7.05 -7.19 -1.33
N ARG A 257 -8.07 -7.03 -2.18
CA ARG A 257 -8.82 -5.74 -2.33
C ARG A 257 -9.25 -5.11 -1.00
N ASN A 258 -9.62 -5.91 -0.01
CA ASN A 258 -10.13 -5.44 1.29
C ASN A 258 -9.02 -5.15 2.32
N ALA A 259 -7.74 -5.28 1.96
CA ALA A 259 -6.64 -5.09 2.90
C ALA A 259 -6.31 -3.62 3.14
N ILE A 260 -6.40 -2.79 2.10
CA ILE A 260 -6.10 -1.36 2.12
C ILE A 260 -7.38 -0.59 1.82
N HIS A 261 -7.73 0.33 2.71
CA HIS A 261 -8.87 1.21 2.54
C HIS A 261 -8.40 2.63 2.23
N LEU A 262 -9.09 3.25 1.27
CA LEU A 262 -9.01 4.67 0.96
C LEU A 262 -10.38 5.27 1.26
N LEU A 263 -10.43 6.25 2.15
CA LEU A 263 -11.62 7.06 2.37
C LEU A 263 -11.40 8.41 1.71
N THR A 264 -12.34 8.84 0.88
CA THR A 264 -12.33 10.17 0.27
C THR A 264 -13.63 10.91 0.54
N ARG A 265 -13.52 12.23 0.63
CA ARG A 265 -14.65 13.15 0.64
C ARG A 265 -14.23 14.50 0.06
N VAL A 266 -15.22 15.34 -0.23
CA VAL A 266 -14.96 16.75 -0.48
C VAL A 266 -14.49 17.46 0.80
N PRO A 267 -13.56 18.44 0.70
CA PRO A 267 -13.16 19.27 1.83
C PRO A 267 -14.35 19.87 2.57
N ALA A 268 -14.19 20.10 3.88
CA ALA A 268 -15.28 20.69 4.66
C ALA A 268 -15.37 22.19 4.36
N MET A 269 -16.59 22.68 4.11
CA MET A 269 -16.90 24.10 4.02
C MET A 269 -17.54 24.60 5.33
N PRO A 270 -17.35 25.88 5.70
CA PRO A 270 -18.05 26.47 6.84
C PRO A 270 -19.58 26.35 6.67
N PRO A 271 -20.35 26.14 7.76
CA PRO A 271 -21.81 26.10 7.68
C PRO A 271 -22.43 27.37 7.11
N ASP A 272 -21.80 28.52 7.34
CA ASP A 272 -22.23 29.84 6.84
C ASP A 272 -21.74 30.12 5.39
N GLY A 273 -21.07 29.15 4.76
CA GLY A 273 -20.47 29.28 3.44
C GLY A 273 -19.12 29.99 3.45
N ASP A 274 -18.48 30.03 2.29
CA ASP A 274 -17.29 30.84 2.01
C ASP A 274 -17.59 31.86 0.90
N SER A 275 -16.56 32.58 0.44
CA SER A 275 -16.70 33.58 -0.64
C SER A 275 -16.61 32.97 -2.05
N ALA A 276 -16.77 31.65 -2.21
CA ALA A 276 -16.82 31.03 -3.52
C ALA A 276 -18.09 31.48 -4.24
N ASP A 277 -17.91 31.86 -5.50
CA ASP A 277 -19.02 32.25 -6.37
C ASP A 277 -19.77 31.01 -6.90
N ASP A 278 -19.03 29.94 -7.17
CA ASP A 278 -19.58 28.66 -7.59
C ASP A 278 -18.72 27.51 -7.06
N VAL A 279 -19.38 26.40 -6.72
CA VAL A 279 -18.78 25.18 -6.19
C VAL A 279 -19.45 23.98 -6.85
N THR A 280 -18.66 23.18 -7.56
CA THR A 280 -19.14 21.97 -8.22
C THR A 280 -18.30 20.75 -7.84
N VAL A 281 -18.90 19.56 -7.95
CA VAL A 281 -18.19 18.30 -7.73
C VAL A 281 -18.03 17.59 -9.07
N VAL A 282 -16.80 17.25 -9.40
CA VAL A 282 -16.44 16.53 -10.63
C VAL A 282 -15.83 15.19 -10.28
N THR A 283 -16.34 14.14 -10.90
CA THR A 283 -15.81 12.78 -10.78
C THR A 283 -14.80 12.52 -11.89
N ASP A 284 -13.59 12.08 -11.53
CA ASP A 284 -12.62 11.60 -12.51
C ASP A 284 -13.06 10.23 -13.06
N PRO A 285 -13.28 10.08 -14.38
CA PRO A 285 -13.73 8.81 -14.95
C PRO A 285 -12.70 7.68 -14.86
N VAL A 286 -11.40 7.99 -14.64
CA VAL A 286 -10.35 6.97 -14.56
C VAL A 286 -10.22 6.43 -13.14
N SER A 287 -10.04 7.30 -12.15
CA SER A 287 -9.88 6.89 -10.75
C SER A 287 -11.21 6.68 -10.01
N GLY A 288 -12.31 7.25 -10.50
CA GLY A 288 -13.60 7.29 -9.80
C GLY A 288 -13.62 8.24 -8.59
N LEU A 289 -12.58 9.06 -8.40
CA LEU A 289 -12.48 10.00 -7.28
C LEU A 289 -13.29 11.27 -7.54
N ASN A 290 -13.90 11.80 -6.47
CA ASN A 290 -14.68 13.03 -6.51
C ASN A 290 -13.83 14.21 -6.03
N PHE A 291 -13.70 15.23 -6.89
CA PHE A 291 -13.00 16.48 -6.60
C PHE A 291 -14.00 17.62 -6.48
N GLN A 292 -13.80 18.49 -5.52
CA GLN A 292 -14.52 19.75 -5.41
C GLN A 292 -13.78 20.82 -6.23
N ILE A 293 -14.49 21.56 -7.06
CA ILE A 293 -13.97 22.71 -7.79
C ILE A 293 -14.70 23.95 -7.30
N ALA A 294 -13.96 24.90 -6.73
CA ALA A 294 -14.48 26.18 -6.28
C ALA A 294 -13.89 27.34 -7.11
N ILE A 295 -14.72 28.33 -7.41
CA ILE A 295 -14.35 29.52 -8.19
C ILE A 295 -14.47 30.75 -7.30
N TYR A 296 -13.40 31.53 -7.22
CA TYR A 296 -13.38 32.81 -6.52
C TYR A 296 -13.11 33.94 -7.51
N ARG A 297 -14.09 34.82 -7.71
CA ARG A 297 -13.93 36.03 -8.51
C ARG A 297 -13.29 37.12 -7.65
N GLN A 298 -12.11 37.58 -8.06
CA GLN A 298 -11.33 38.60 -7.35
C GLN A 298 -11.08 39.81 -8.26
N TYR A 299 -10.40 40.83 -7.75
CA TYR A 299 -10.15 42.04 -8.52
C TYR A 299 -9.30 41.76 -9.78
N ARG A 300 -9.95 41.84 -10.96
CA ARG A 300 -9.36 41.58 -12.29
C ARG A 300 -8.74 40.19 -12.50
N ARG A 301 -9.09 39.22 -11.64
CA ARG A 301 -8.62 37.83 -11.75
C ARG A 301 -9.66 36.83 -11.25
N ILE A 302 -9.61 35.61 -11.76
CA ILE A 302 -10.43 34.49 -11.30
C ILE A 302 -9.48 33.44 -10.74
N ALA A 303 -9.71 33.04 -9.49
CA ALA A 303 -8.98 31.94 -8.85
C ALA A 303 -9.84 30.68 -8.87
N PHE A 304 -9.20 29.56 -9.18
CA PHE A 304 -9.79 28.22 -9.18
C PHE A 304 -9.12 27.40 -8.08
N GLU A 305 -9.92 26.61 -7.37
CA GLU A 305 -9.46 25.67 -6.37
C GLU A 305 -10.00 24.28 -6.70
N VAL A 306 -9.10 23.28 -6.77
CA VAL A 306 -9.46 21.86 -6.87
C VAL A 306 -9.11 21.19 -5.57
N GLY A 307 -10.10 20.70 -4.82
CA GLY A 307 -9.94 20.16 -3.48
C GLY A 307 -10.42 18.72 -3.32
N ILE A 308 -9.69 17.95 -2.51
CA ILE A 308 -10.08 16.60 -2.06
C ILE A 308 -9.52 16.35 -0.65
N ALA A 309 -10.29 15.63 0.17
CA ALA A 309 -9.83 15.17 1.47
C ALA A 309 -9.83 13.64 1.51
N TRP A 310 -8.76 13.06 2.06
CA TRP A 310 -8.59 11.61 2.12
C TRP A 310 -7.89 11.13 3.39
N GLY A 311 -8.06 9.83 3.65
CA GLY A 311 -7.26 9.06 4.58
C GLY A 311 -6.97 7.69 3.99
N VAL A 312 -5.84 7.10 4.37
CA VAL A 312 -5.46 5.74 3.96
C VAL A 312 -5.18 4.90 5.21
N LYS A 313 -5.59 3.63 5.17
CA LYS A 313 -5.27 2.67 6.22
C LYS A 313 -5.18 1.24 5.71
N SER A 314 -4.23 0.49 6.23
CA SER A 314 -4.21 -0.97 6.13
C SER A 314 -5.16 -1.57 7.17
N ALA A 315 -6.37 -1.91 6.74
CA ALA A 315 -7.41 -2.47 7.59
C ALA A 315 -7.14 -3.94 7.98
N LYS A 316 -6.51 -4.71 7.09
CA LYS A 316 -6.12 -6.11 7.32
C LYS A 316 -4.66 -6.31 6.91
N LYS A 317 -3.77 -6.06 7.85
CA LYS A 317 -2.30 -6.12 7.67
C LYS A 317 -1.83 -7.53 7.31
N GLU A 318 -2.51 -8.54 7.80
CA GLU A 318 -2.26 -9.96 7.55
C GLU A 318 -2.41 -10.31 6.06
N HIS A 319 -3.24 -9.55 5.32
CA HIS A 319 -3.53 -9.76 3.91
C HIS A 319 -2.69 -8.87 2.99
N ILE A 320 -1.53 -8.39 3.48
CA ILE A 320 -0.56 -7.61 2.73
C ILE A 320 0.80 -8.30 2.85
N ALA A 321 1.47 -8.52 1.74
CA ALA A 321 2.82 -9.10 1.67
C ALA A 321 3.73 -8.25 0.78
N LEU A 322 5.04 -8.23 1.08
CA LEU A 322 6.04 -7.50 0.30
C LEU A 322 6.85 -8.45 -0.58
N LEU A 323 7.02 -8.07 -1.84
CA LEU A 323 8.02 -8.63 -2.75
C LEU A 323 9.21 -7.68 -2.79
N LEU A 324 10.30 -8.08 -2.14
CA LEU A 324 11.52 -7.27 -2.02
C LEU A 324 12.23 -7.19 -3.37
N GLY A 325 12.48 -5.95 -3.80
CA GLY A 325 13.32 -5.63 -4.96
C GLY A 325 14.60 -4.88 -4.64
#